data_AF-X1C800-F1
#
_entry.id   AF-X1C800-F1
#
_cell.length_a   1.000
_cell.length_b   1.000
_cell.length_c   1.000
_cell.angle_alpha   90.00
_cell.angle_beta   90.00
_cell.angle_gamma   90.00
#
_symmetry.space_group_name_H-M   'P 1'
#
loop_
_entity.id
_entity.type
_entity.pdbx_description
1 polymer ?
#
loop_
_entity_poly.entity_id
_entity_poly.type
_entity_poly.pdbx_seq_one_letter_code
_entity_poly.pdbx_strand_id
1 'polypeptide(L)' 'MVISILHFIIDLPGISSIKEKRRIIQSIKERMQRKFKLSVAEVDLQDSLRFA' A
#
# COMPACT_ATOMS: atom_id res chain seq x y z
N MET A 1 -8.22 -5.88 -25.23
CA MET A 1 -7.43 -6.13 -24.01
C MET A 1 -8.25 -5.63 -22.83
N VAL A 2 -8.52 -6.49 -21.83
CA VAL A 2 -9.30 -6.11 -20.65
C VAL A 2 -8.34 -5.86 -19.49
N ILE A 3 -8.52 -4.75 -18.78
CA ILE A 3 -7.71 -4.37 -17.61
C ILE A 3 -8.67 -4.16 -16.44
N SER A 4 -8.35 -4.78 -15.30
CA SER A 4 -9.04 -4.55 -14.04
C SER A 4 -8.19 -3.68 -13.13
N ILE A 5 -8.82 -2.68 -12.51
CA ILE A 5 -8.18 -1.73 -11.59
C ILE A 5 -8.93 -1.77 -10.27
N LEU A 6 -8.19 -1.74 -9.16
CA LEU A 6 -8.75 -1.65 -7.82
C LEU A 6 -8.01 -0.56 -7.04
N HIS A 7 -8.76 0.36 -6.43
CA HIS A 7 -8.25 1.32 -5.45
C HIS A 7 -8.95 1.07 -4.11
N PHE A 8 -8.18 1.11 -3.03
CA PHE A 8 -8.65 0.94 -1.66
C PHE A 8 -7.74 1.72 -0.72
N ILE A 9 -8.23 1.99 0.49
CA ILE A 9 -7.49 2.69 1.55
C ILE A 9 -7.20 1.69 2.67
N ILE A 10 -6.00 1.78 3.24
CA ILE A 10 -5.55 1.03 4.40
C ILE A 10 -5.47 1.98 5.60
N ASP A 11 -6.21 1.71 6.67
CA ASP A 11 -6.05 2.39 7.97
C ASP A 11 -4.94 1.69 8.77
N LEU A 12 -3.91 2.45 9.13
CA LEU A 12 -2.76 2.03 9.92
C LEU A 12 -2.74 2.82 11.23
N PRO A 13 -3.52 2.41 12.25
CA PRO A 13 -3.55 3.08 13.54
C PRO A 13 -2.22 2.90 14.29
N GLY A 14 -1.82 3.91 15.05
CA GLY A 14 -0.64 3.84 15.93
C GLY A 14 0.72 4.02 15.24
N ILE A 15 0.75 4.37 13.96
CA ILE A 15 1.99 4.71 13.24
C ILE A 15 2.58 6.01 13.81
N SER A 16 3.87 5.95 14.16
CA SER A 16 4.60 7.08 14.75
C SER A 16 5.42 7.87 13.72
N SER A 17 5.68 7.29 12.54
CA SER A 17 6.49 7.93 11.50
C SER A 17 6.16 7.46 10.08
N ILE A 18 6.43 8.31 9.10
CA ILE A 18 6.25 7.98 7.66
C ILE A 18 7.13 6.80 7.26
N LYS A 19 8.32 6.66 7.85
CA LYS A 19 9.24 5.53 7.58
C LYS A 19 8.62 4.19 8.00
N GLU A 20 7.96 4.17 9.15
CA GLU A 20 7.26 2.99 9.65
C GLU A 20 6.12 2.59 8.71
N LYS A 21 5.29 3.55 8.29
CA LYS A 21 4.24 3.32 7.29
C LYS A 21 4.81 2.72 6.00
N ARG A 22 5.85 3.34 5.43
CA ARG A 22 6.48 2.88 4.20
C ARG A 22 6.98 1.45 4.32
N ARG A 23 7.56 1.06 5.46
CA ARG A 23 8.00 -0.32 5.69
C ARG A 23 6.85 -1.32 5.68
N ILE A 24 5.73 -0.99 6.32
CA ILE A 24 4.53 -1.83 6.35
C ILE A 24 3.94 -1.96 4.93
N ILE A 25 3.71 -0.84 4.25
CA ILE A 25 3.15 -0.81 2.89
C ILE A 25 4.06 -1.54 1.88
N GLN A 26 5.38 -1.36 1.98
CA GLN A 26 6.35 -2.11 1.18
C GLN A 26 6.15 -3.62 1.35
N SER A 27 6.05 -4.10 2.59
CA SER A 27 5.87 -5.53 2.88
C SER A 27 4.56 -6.10 2.31
N ILE A 28 3.47 -5.33 2.35
CA ILE A 28 2.17 -5.70 1.80
C ILE A 28 2.25 -5.80 0.27
N LYS A 29 2.80 -4.78 -0.39
CA LYS A 29 2.97 -4.75 -1.85
C LYS A 29 3.79 -5.94 -2.33
N GLU A 30 4.92 -6.21 -1.69
CA GLU A 30 5.76 -7.34 -2.03
C GLU A 30 5.05 -8.69 -1.84
N ARG A 31 4.28 -8.84 -0.75
CA ARG A 31 3.49 -10.07 -0.52
C ARG A 31 2.42 -10.26 -1.59
N MET A 32 1.74 -9.19 -2.01
CA MET A 32 0.74 -9.24 -3.07
C MET A 32 1.36 -9.60 -4.41
N GLN A 33 2.49 -8.97 -4.78
CA GLN A 33 3.21 -9.27 -6.03
C GLN A 33 3.77 -10.70 -6.06
N ARG A 34 4.21 -11.23 -4.91
CA ARG A 34 4.66 -12.63 -4.82
C ARG A 34 3.51 -13.63 -4.94
N LYS A 35 2.34 -13.30 -4.39
CA LYS A 35 1.17 -14.21 -4.37
C LYS A 35 0.34 -14.14 -5.65
N PHE A 36 0.28 -12.97 -6.28
CA PHE A 36 -0.56 -12.69 -7.43
C PHE A 36 0.26 -12.00 -8.52
N LYS A 37 0.00 -12.33 -9.78
CA LYS A 37 0.64 -11.70 -10.93
C LYS A 37 -0.02 -10.35 -11.25
N LEU A 38 0.10 -9.40 -10.33
CA LEU A 38 -0.49 -8.07 -10.41
C LEU A 38 0.56 -6.96 -10.21
N SER A 39 0.23 -5.77 -10.70
CA SER A 39 0.95 -4.53 -10.39
C SER A 39 0.22 -3.80 -9.26
N VAL A 40 0.97 -3.28 -8.28
CA VAL A 40 0.43 -2.57 -7.12
C VAL A 40 1.33 -1.39 -6.78
N ALA A 41 0.72 -0.26 -6.41
CA ALA A 41 1.39 0.95 -5.96
C ALA A 41 0.58 1.60 -4.85
N GLU A 42 1.28 2.31 -3.95
CA GLU A 42 0.64 3.28 -3.06
C GLU A 42 0.44 4.55 -3.90
N VAL A 43 -0.79 5.03 -3.95
CA VAL A 43 -1.17 6.22 -4.71
C VAL A 43 -1.83 7.18 -3.73
N ASP A 44 -1.46 8.46 -3.81
CA ASP A 44 -1.87 9.48 -2.85
C ASP A 44 -1.42 9.22 -1.39
N LEU A 45 -1.70 10.15 -0.48
CA LEU A 45 -1.59 10.05 0.98
C LEU A 45 -0.20 9.63 1.51
N GLN A 46 0.89 9.78 0.74
CA GLN A 46 2.21 9.31 1.16
C GLN A 46 2.74 10.02 2.43
N ASP A 47 2.25 11.24 2.69
CA ASP A 47 2.58 12.03 3.89
C ASP A 47 1.62 11.78 5.06
N SER A 48 0.51 11.08 4.84
CA SER A 48 -0.37 10.62 5.91
C SER A 48 0.31 9.51 6.70
N LEU A 49 0.27 9.58 8.03
CA LEU A 49 0.72 8.49 8.90
C LEU A 49 -0.31 7.36 8.99
N ARG A 50 -1.59 7.72 8.96
CA ARG A 50 -2.70 6.83 9.28
C ARG A 50 -3.28 6.14 8.04
N PHE A 51 -3.18 6.77 6.88
CA PHE A 51 -3.82 6.30 5.67
C PHE A 51 -2.79 6.04 4.57
N ALA A 52 -3.05 5.01 3.76
CA ALA A 52 -2.27 4.60 2.61
C ALA A 52 -3.15 3.89 1.58
#